data_AF-A0AAJ1TCW9-F1
#
_entry.id   AF-A0AAJ1TCW9-F1
#
_cell.length_a   1.000
_cell.length_b   1.000
_cell.length_c   1.000
_cell.angle_alpha   90.00
_cell.angle_beta   90.00
_cell.angle_gamma   90.00
#
_symmetry.space_group_name_H-M   'P 1'
#
loop_
_entity.id
_entity.type
_entity.pdbx_description
1 polymer ?
#
loop_
_entity_poly.entity_id
_entity_poly.type
_entity_poly.pdbx_seq_one_letter_code
_entity_poly.pdbx_strand_id
1 'polypeptide(L)'
;MLDESLYEGVGEEPPYRLASIPDFNTLIANSQQNRKPVFMLTQEDVGRGGSVWETTAVNIRKFHDTFDGLASRVEALTGQSG
;
A
#
# COMPACT_ATOMS: atom_id res chain seq x y z
N MET A 1 -0.68 -19.15 11.25
CA MET A 1 -0.27 -19.02 9.83
C MET A 1 -1.18 -19.93 9.02
N LEU A 2 -1.56 -19.51 7.82
CA LEU A 2 -2.30 -20.39 6.90
C LEU A 2 -1.40 -21.55 6.44
N ASP A 3 -2.00 -22.56 5.81
CA ASP A 3 -1.25 -23.65 5.19
C ASP A 3 -0.27 -23.11 4.14
N GLU A 4 0.95 -23.67 4.08
CA GLU A 4 2.00 -23.21 3.16
C GLU A 4 1.56 -23.32 1.69
N SER A 5 0.75 -24.33 1.37
CA SER A 5 0.18 -24.53 0.02
C SER A 5 -0.69 -23.36 -0.46
N LEU A 6 -1.31 -22.60 0.45
CA LEU A 6 -2.11 -21.43 0.09
C LEU A 6 -1.24 -20.24 -0.31
N TYR A 7 -0.08 -20.07 0.32
CA TYR A 7 0.88 -19.04 -0.06
C TYR A 7 1.57 -19.38 -1.39
N GLU A 8 1.93 -20.64 -1.62
CA GLU A 8 2.42 -21.12 -2.91
C GLU A 8 1.40 -20.90 -4.03
N GLY A 9 0.11 -21.14 -3.75
CA GLY A 9 -0.99 -20.94 -4.70
C GLY A 9 -1.16 -19.50 -5.18
N VAL A 10 -0.63 -18.52 -4.44
CA VAL A 10 -0.61 -17.10 -4.85
C VAL A 10 0.81 -16.60 -5.21
N GLY A 11 1.78 -17.51 -5.32
CA GLY A 11 3.16 -17.21 -5.73
C GLY A 11 4.00 -16.51 -4.66
N GLU A 12 3.69 -16.70 -3.37
CA GLU A 12 4.41 -16.09 -2.25
C GLU A 12 5.35 -17.11 -1.57
N GLU A 13 6.65 -16.81 -1.54
CA GLU A 13 7.68 -17.62 -0.86
C GLU A 13 8.09 -17.00 0.50
N PRO A 14 8.63 -17.79 1.45
CA PRO A 14 9.17 -17.27 2.71
C PRO A 14 10.16 -16.10 2.47
N PRO A 15 10.01 -14.94 3.14
CA PRO A 15 9.27 -14.73 4.38
C PRO A 15 7.80 -14.29 4.24
N TYR A 16 7.10 -14.67 3.17
CA TYR A 16 5.67 -14.37 2.92
C TYR A 16 5.36 -12.87 3.00
N ARG A 17 6.19 -12.05 2.34
CA ARG A 17 6.02 -10.60 2.31
C ARG A 17 4.88 -10.22 1.35
N LEU A 18 3.68 -10.08 1.91
CA LEU A 18 2.47 -9.79 1.14
C LEU A 18 2.49 -8.45 0.39
N ALA A 19 3.20 -7.44 0.91
CA ALA A 19 3.39 -6.15 0.25
C ALA A 19 4.60 -5.37 0.81
N SER A 20 5.16 -4.48 -0.01
CA SER A 20 6.18 -3.51 0.40
C SER A 20 5.74 -2.11 -0.04
N ILE A 21 5.55 -1.22 0.92
CA ILE A 21 5.03 0.13 0.66
C ILE A 21 6.18 1.14 0.78
N PRO A 22 6.74 1.65 -0.33
CA PRO A 22 7.82 2.63 -0.29
C PRO A 22 7.34 3.99 0.24
N ASP A 23 8.23 4.72 0.92
CA ASP A 23 8.03 6.11 1.39
C ASP A 23 6.81 6.37 2.28
N PHE A 24 6.24 5.32 2.88
CA PHE A 24 5.06 5.41 3.74
C PHE A 24 5.26 6.35 4.94
N ASN A 25 6.44 6.33 5.57
CA ASN A 25 6.71 7.12 6.79
C ASN A 25 6.52 8.63 6.59
N THR A 26 6.81 9.14 5.40
CA THR A 26 6.61 10.56 5.10
C THR A 26 5.15 10.86 4.75
N LEU A 27 4.47 9.94 4.06
CA LEU A 27 3.06 10.11 3.68
C LEU A 27 2.12 9.97 4.88
N ILE A 28 2.39 9.04 5.81
CA ILE A 28 1.53 8.79 6.96
C ILE A 28 1.48 9.97 7.92
N ALA A 29 2.58 10.70 8.08
CA ALA A 29 2.61 11.92 8.88
C ALA A 29 1.64 12.98 8.33
N ASN A 30 1.67 13.22 7.01
CA ASN A 30 0.75 14.15 6.34
C ASN A 30 -0.70 13.67 6.40
N SER A 31 -0.93 12.36 6.26
CA SER A 31 -2.25 11.72 6.40
C SER A 31 -2.85 11.95 7.78
N GLN A 32 -2.07 11.74 8.84
CA GLN A 32 -2.51 11.94 10.22
C GLN A 32 -2.80 13.41 10.53
N GLN A 33 -1.94 14.32 10.07
CA GLN A 33 -2.12 15.76 10.27
C GLN A 33 -3.39 16.29 9.59
N ASN A 34 -3.64 15.88 8.36
CA ASN A 34 -4.79 16.33 7.58
C ASN A 34 -6.05 15.48 7.79
N ARG A 35 -5.96 14.40 8.58
CA ARG A 35 -7.03 13.41 8.82
C ARG A 35 -7.61 12.85 7.52
N LYS A 36 -6.74 12.61 6.53
CA LYS A 36 -7.09 12.08 5.21
C LYS A 36 -6.38 10.75 5.00
N PRO A 37 -6.98 9.77 4.32
CA PRO A 37 -6.26 8.60 3.86
C PRO A 37 -5.04 9.00 3.00
N VAL A 38 -3.95 8.23 3.07
CA VAL A 38 -2.71 8.53 2.33
C VAL A 38 -2.96 8.71 0.83
N PHE A 39 -3.79 7.86 0.23
CA PHE A 39 -4.14 7.92 -1.19
C PHE A 39 -5.03 9.11 -1.58
N MET A 40 -5.54 9.87 -0.60
CA MET A 40 -6.35 11.07 -0.79
C MET A 40 -5.57 12.36 -0.54
N LEU A 41 -4.29 12.27 -0.19
CA LEU A 41 -3.44 13.44 0.04
C LEU A 41 -3.30 14.26 -1.24
N THR A 42 -3.49 15.57 -1.10
CA THR A 42 -3.34 16.55 -2.17
C THR A 42 -2.01 17.30 -2.06
N GLN A 43 -1.73 18.14 -3.06
CA GLN A 43 -0.54 18.98 -3.06
C GLN A 43 -0.48 19.93 -1.87
N GLU A 44 -1.63 20.48 -1.50
CA GLU A 44 -1.79 21.38 -0.36
C GLU A 44 -1.53 20.63 0.96
N ASP A 45 -2.07 19.42 1.11
CA ASP A 45 -1.92 18.61 2.33
C ASP A 45 -0.46 18.28 2.65
N VAL A 46 0.39 18.15 1.63
CA VAL A 46 1.82 17.82 1.79
C VAL A 46 2.74 19.03 1.75
N GLY A 47 2.22 20.23 1.44
CA GLY A 47 2.98 21.47 1.38
C GLY A 47 4.15 21.47 0.39
N ARG A 48 4.05 20.73 -0.73
CA ARG A 48 5.15 20.54 -1.71
C ARG A 48 4.80 21.15 -3.07
N GLY A 49 5.81 21.72 -3.73
CA GLY A 49 5.71 22.28 -5.09
C GLY A 49 6.69 21.65 -6.07
N GLY A 50 6.45 21.86 -7.36
CA GLY A 50 7.35 21.45 -8.45
C GLY A 50 7.64 19.95 -8.49
N SER A 51 8.88 19.58 -8.84
CA SER A 51 9.31 18.18 -9.00
C SER A 51 9.16 17.32 -7.74
N VAL A 52 9.21 17.95 -6.55
CA VAL A 52 9.00 17.26 -5.28
C VAL A 52 7.53 16.82 -5.13
N TRP A 53 6.58 17.64 -5.58
CA TRP A 53 5.17 17.24 -5.63
C TRP A 53 4.94 16.11 -6.62
N GLU A 54 5.50 16.19 -7.83
CA GLU A 54 5.37 15.14 -8.85
C GLU A 54 5.83 13.77 -8.31
N THR A 55 6.98 13.74 -7.64
CA THR A 55 7.50 12.53 -6.98
C THR A 55 6.56 12.05 -5.87
N THR A 56 6.05 12.98 -5.06
CA THR A 56 5.13 12.66 -3.95
C THR A 56 3.80 12.09 -4.48
N ALA A 57 3.25 12.66 -5.56
CA ALA A 57 2.04 12.19 -6.20
C ALA A 57 2.20 10.77 -6.78
N VAL A 58 3.35 10.47 -7.37
CA VAL A 58 3.68 9.10 -7.81
C VAL A 58 3.73 8.14 -6.61
N ASN A 59 4.31 8.55 -5.49
CA ASN A 59 4.36 7.72 -4.29
C ASN A 59 2.97 7.50 -3.66
N ILE A 60 2.10 8.52 -3.66
CA ILE A 60 0.70 8.41 -3.24
C ILE A 60 -0.05 7.38 -4.10
N ARG A 61 0.15 7.41 -5.43
CA ARG A 61 -0.46 6.42 -6.33
C ARG A 61 0.09 5.02 -6.10
N LYS A 62 1.41 4.86 -6.00
CA LYS A 62 2.04 3.57 -5.68
C LYS A 62 1.57 3.00 -4.35
N PHE A 63 1.37 3.85 -3.34
CA PHE A 63 0.79 3.44 -2.06
C PHE A 63 -0.59 2.81 -2.28
N HIS A 64 -1.47 3.50 -3.02
CA HIS A 64 -2.82 3.01 -3.32
C HIS A 64 -2.78 1.66 -4.04
N ASP A 65 -2.03 1.58 -5.14
CA ASP A 65 -1.95 0.36 -5.96
C ASP A 65 -1.38 -0.83 -5.18
N THR A 66 -0.37 -0.58 -4.32
CA THR A 66 0.20 -1.61 -3.45
C THR A 66 -0.81 -2.09 -2.41
N PHE A 67 -1.59 -1.17 -1.84
CA PHE A 67 -2.58 -1.50 -0.82
C PHE A 67 -3.77 -2.27 -1.41
N ASP A 68 -4.21 -1.90 -2.61
CA ASP A 68 -5.26 -2.61 -3.37
C ASP A 68 -4.82 -4.04 -3.76
N GLY A 69 -3.58 -4.18 -4.24
CA GLY A 69 -2.98 -5.48 -4.51
C GLY A 69 -2.85 -6.35 -3.25
N LEU A 70 -2.49 -5.74 -2.11
CA LEU A 70 -2.47 -6.43 -0.82
C LEU A 70 -3.87 -6.92 -0.42
N ALA A 71 -4.90 -6.08 -0.54
CA ALA A 71 -6.27 -6.46 -0.24
C ALA A 71 -6.73 -7.64 -1.09
N SER A 72 -6.50 -7.57 -2.41
CA SER A 72 -6.83 -8.65 -3.34
C SER A 72 -6.13 -9.98 -2.98
N ARG A 73 -4.85 -9.92 -2.56
CA ARG A 73 -4.09 -11.10 -2.11
C ARG A 73 -4.68 -11.69 -0.82
N VAL A 74 -5.05 -10.84 0.15
CA VAL A 74 -5.67 -11.28 1.40
C VAL A 74 -7.03 -11.93 1.13
N GLU A 75 -7.84 -11.36 0.25
CA GLU A 75 -9.12 -11.95 -0.18
C GLU A 75 -8.91 -13.30 -0.86
N ALA A 76 -7.92 -13.43 -1.76
CA ALA A 76 -7.61 -14.71 -2.40
C ALA A 76 -7.16 -15.77 -1.39
N LEU A 77 -6.34 -15.40 -0.41
CA LEU A 77 -5.82 -16.31 0.63
C LEU A 77 -6.89 -16.75 1.64
N THR A 78 -7.85 -15.87 1.95
CA THR A 78 -8.88 -16.14 2.98
C THR A 78 -10.23 -16.55 2.40
N GLY A 79 -10.46 -16.31 1.11
CA GLY A 79 -11.70 -16.62 0.39
C GLY A 79 -11.84 -18.07 -0.08
N GLN A 80 -10.81 -18.91 0.00
CA GLN A 80 -10.87 -20.33 -0.37
C GLN A 80 -11.52 -21.23 0.70
N SER A 81 -12.57 -20.74 1.37
CA SER A 81 -13.43 -21.56 2.23
C SER A 81 -14.71 -21.91 1.47
N GLY A 82 -14.66 -22.97 0.67
CA GLY A 82 -15.80 -23.54 -0.05
C GLY A 82 -15.55 -25.01 -0.37
#